data_AF-A0A557WVJ6-F1
#
_entry.id   AF-A0A557WVJ6-F1
#
_cell.length_a   1.000
_cell.length_b   1.000
_cell.length_c   1.000
_cell.angle_alpha   90.00
_cell.angle_beta   90.00
_cell.angle_gamma   90.00
#
_symmetry.space_group_name_H-M   'P 1'
#
loop_
_entity.id
_entity.type
_entity.pdbx_description
1 polymer ?
#
loop_
_entity_poly.entity_id
_entity_poly.type
_entity_poly.pdbx_seq_one_letter_code
_entity_poly.pdbx_strand_id
1 'polypeptide(L)'
;MTVARSAGDVLSDHTVLEIESIDRMYLNVWVPRLTYGAGVQGFFVGHRGHHFASTALMDPMTKAFVADIRGFVAARGLELVSFGKERKDDVAQEFLARFSGAEGVLFVGRAQEKALVWRTQRRYNQAGEPYAWLVRSTAFINYFYFYCLDEDFGPFFIKFSTYFPYTAKLCINGNEWAKRQAAKAG
;
A
#
# COMPACT_ATOMS: atom_id res chain seq x y z
N MET A 1 39.16 -32.54 -25.39
CA MET A 1 39.12 -31.68 -24.19
C MET A 1 37.67 -31.47 -23.83
N THR A 2 37.25 -31.92 -22.66
CA THR A 2 35.89 -31.67 -22.15
C THR A 2 35.89 -30.25 -21.56
N VAL A 3 35.27 -29.31 -22.27
CA VAL A 3 35.09 -27.95 -21.74
C VAL A 3 34.05 -28.02 -20.63
N ALA A 4 34.36 -27.46 -19.47
CA ALA A 4 33.41 -27.38 -18.37
C ALA A 4 32.20 -26.56 -18.81
N ARG A 5 30.99 -27.14 -18.72
CA ARG A 5 29.74 -26.45 -19.02
C ARG A 5 29.36 -25.53 -17.86
N SER A 6 28.86 -24.33 -18.18
CA SER A 6 28.22 -23.48 -17.19
C SER A 6 26.82 -23.99 -16.86
N ALA A 7 26.25 -23.55 -15.72
CA ALA A 7 24.86 -23.82 -15.39
C ALA A 7 23.91 -23.31 -16.48
N GLY A 8 24.24 -22.18 -17.12
CA GLY A 8 23.49 -21.65 -18.25
C GLY A 8 23.52 -22.59 -19.45
N ASP A 9 24.68 -23.14 -19.82
CA ASP A 9 24.79 -24.07 -20.94
C ASP A 9 23.97 -25.34 -20.70
N VAL A 10 23.96 -25.85 -19.46
CA VAL A 10 23.16 -27.02 -19.10
C VAL A 10 21.67 -26.69 -19.14
N LEU A 11 21.26 -25.54 -18.60
CA LEU A 11 19.86 -25.13 -18.61
C LEU A 11 19.34 -24.88 -20.03
N SER A 12 20.11 -24.23 -20.90
CA SER A 12 19.69 -23.96 -22.28
C SER A 12 19.34 -25.22 -23.08
N ASP A 13 20.03 -26.35 -22.82
CA ASP A 13 19.73 -27.64 -23.46
C ASP A 13 18.53 -28.37 -22.83
N HIS A 14 18.07 -27.94 -21.65
CA HIS A 14 17.03 -28.62 -20.86
C HIS A 14 15.79 -27.74 -20.60
N THR A 15 15.80 -26.47 -20.99
CA THR A 15 14.65 -25.58 -20.92
C THR A 15 13.65 -25.93 -22.03
N VAL A 16 12.48 -26.44 -21.64
CA VAL A 16 11.37 -26.76 -22.55
C VAL A 16 10.33 -25.65 -22.66
N LEU A 17 10.35 -24.69 -21.73
CA LEU A 17 9.43 -23.56 -21.66
C LEU A 17 10.14 -22.37 -20.99
N GLU A 18 10.09 -21.22 -21.64
CA GLU A 18 10.51 -19.94 -21.09
C GLU A 18 9.36 -18.96 -21.16
N ILE A 19 9.13 -18.22 -20.06
CA ILE A 19 8.07 -17.21 -19.99
C ILE A 19 8.70 -15.91 -19.51
N GLU A 20 8.65 -14.89 -20.36
CA GLU A 20 9.05 -13.54 -19.99
C GLU A 20 7.92 -12.83 -19.24
N SER A 21 8.26 -12.16 -18.14
CA SER A 21 7.29 -11.37 -17.38
C SER A 21 7.94 -10.20 -16.66
N ILE A 22 7.12 -9.23 -16.28
CA ILE A 22 7.54 -8.12 -15.43
C ILE A 22 7.80 -8.66 -14.01
N ASP A 23 8.94 -8.33 -13.40
CA ASP A 23 9.19 -8.76 -12.00
C ASP A 23 8.12 -8.21 -11.03
N ARG A 24 7.99 -6.88 -10.97
CA ARG A 24 7.01 -6.20 -10.11
C ARG A 24 6.45 -4.95 -10.76
N MET A 25 5.13 -4.76 -10.65
CA MET A 25 4.44 -3.54 -11.03
C MET A 25 3.88 -2.84 -9.79
N TYR A 26 4.23 -1.56 -9.62
CA TYR A 26 3.72 -0.73 -8.53
C TYR A 26 2.82 0.37 -9.07
N LEU A 27 1.56 0.37 -8.62
CA LEU A 27 0.62 1.47 -8.89
C LEU A 27 0.45 2.31 -7.63
N ASN A 28 0.61 3.62 -7.77
CA ASN A 28 0.47 4.55 -6.66
C ASN A 28 -0.91 5.19 -6.70
N VAL A 29 -1.56 5.25 -5.54
CA VAL A 29 -2.89 5.84 -5.37
C VAL A 29 -2.76 7.08 -4.50
N TRP A 30 -3.23 8.22 -5.01
CA TRP A 30 -3.28 9.47 -4.27
C TRP A 30 -4.42 10.33 -4.77
N VAL A 31 -4.88 11.26 -3.92
CA VAL A 31 -5.81 12.32 -4.33
C VAL A 31 -4.99 13.55 -4.75
N PRO A 32 -4.95 13.93 -6.05
CA PRO A 32 -4.02 14.95 -6.54
C PRO A 32 -4.12 16.29 -5.79
N ARG A 33 -5.33 16.75 -5.47
CA ARG A 33 -5.55 18.01 -4.75
C ARG A 33 -5.10 17.95 -3.29
N LEU A 34 -4.80 16.79 -2.72
CA LEU A 34 -4.36 16.67 -1.32
C LEU A 34 -2.84 16.50 -1.20
N THR A 35 -2.10 16.55 -2.32
CA THR A 35 -0.65 16.38 -2.33
C THR A 35 0.12 17.69 -2.10
N TYR A 36 -0.54 18.85 -2.09
CA TYR A 36 0.09 20.16 -1.89
C TYR A 36 -0.76 21.07 -0.99
N GLY A 37 -0.13 22.05 -0.35
CA GLY A 37 -0.74 22.83 0.74
C GLY A 37 -1.99 23.60 0.33
N ALA A 38 -1.96 24.29 -0.82
CA ALA A 38 -3.11 25.04 -1.33
C ALA A 38 -4.31 24.13 -1.64
N GLY A 39 -4.06 22.91 -2.10
CA GLY A 39 -5.15 21.97 -2.38
C GLY A 39 -5.76 21.40 -1.08
N VAL A 40 -4.94 21.14 -0.06
CA VAL A 40 -5.43 20.79 1.29
C VAL A 40 -6.21 21.94 1.91
N GLN A 41 -5.75 23.18 1.72
CA GLN A 41 -6.48 24.38 2.15
C GLN A 41 -7.81 24.52 1.42
N GLY A 42 -7.85 24.32 0.11
CA GLY A 42 -9.10 24.29 -0.66
C GLY A 42 -10.08 23.20 -0.19
N PHE A 43 -9.57 22.04 0.23
CA PHE A 43 -10.40 20.97 0.79
C PHE A 43 -11.01 21.34 2.15
N PHE A 44 -10.19 21.76 3.12
CA PHE A 44 -10.70 22.05 4.47
C PHE A 44 -11.47 23.38 4.55
N VAL A 45 -11.00 24.42 3.87
CA VAL A 45 -11.63 25.74 3.93
C VAL A 45 -12.74 25.85 2.91
N GLY A 46 -12.44 25.62 1.63
CA GLY A 46 -13.41 25.80 0.55
C GLY A 46 -14.52 24.74 0.58
N HIS A 47 -14.17 23.46 0.66
CA HIS A 47 -15.16 22.37 0.57
C HIS A 47 -15.77 22.00 1.92
N ARG A 48 -15.00 21.96 3.01
CA ARG A 48 -15.47 21.58 4.35
C ARG A 48 -15.89 22.77 5.24
N GLY A 49 -15.67 24.01 4.79
CA GLY A 49 -16.16 25.22 5.48
C GLY A 49 -15.40 25.58 6.76
N HIS A 50 -14.23 25.00 7.03
CA HIS A 50 -13.44 25.37 8.20
C HIS A 50 -12.72 26.71 7.99
N HIS A 51 -12.48 27.48 9.05
CA HIS A 51 -11.79 28.77 8.96
C HIS A 51 -10.34 28.66 8.44
N PHE A 52 -9.63 27.58 8.80
CA PHE A 52 -8.27 27.33 8.33
C PHE A 52 -7.99 25.83 8.30
N ALA A 53 -7.07 25.41 7.42
CA ALA A 53 -6.61 24.03 7.38
C ALA A 53 -5.58 23.78 8.48
N SER A 54 -5.75 22.69 9.23
CA SER A 54 -4.79 22.26 10.23
C SER A 54 -4.80 20.74 10.39
N THR A 55 -3.71 20.20 10.92
CA THR A 55 -3.60 18.78 11.28
C THR A 55 -4.62 18.34 12.33
N ALA A 56 -5.17 19.26 13.13
CA ALA A 56 -6.24 18.93 14.08
C ALA A 56 -7.52 18.48 13.36
N LEU A 57 -7.76 18.99 12.15
CA LEU A 57 -8.89 18.56 11.31
C LEU A 57 -8.65 17.19 10.65
N MET A 58 -7.38 16.81 10.45
CA MET A 58 -7.00 15.54 9.83
C MET A 58 -7.09 14.36 10.80
N ASP A 59 -6.92 14.61 12.10
CA ASP A 59 -6.94 13.57 13.15
C ASP A 59 -8.28 12.80 13.25
N PRO A 60 -9.45 13.44 13.39
CA PRO A 60 -10.72 12.71 13.46
C PRO A 60 -11.02 11.92 12.19
N MET A 61 -10.70 12.47 11.01
CA MET A 61 -10.83 11.74 9.73
C MET A 61 -9.92 10.52 9.68
N THR A 62 -8.69 10.64 10.17
CA THR A 62 -7.72 9.54 10.25
C THR A 62 -8.20 8.44 11.19
N LYS A 63 -8.74 8.82 12.35
CA LYS A 63 -9.33 7.86 13.30
C LYS A 63 -10.53 7.13 12.71
N ALA A 64 -11.41 7.84 12.01
CA ALA A 64 -12.53 7.24 11.31
C ALA A 64 -12.07 6.24 10.24
N PHE A 65 -11.12 6.61 9.38
CA PHE A 65 -10.57 5.71 8.35
C PHE A 65 -9.97 4.42 8.95
N VAL A 66 -9.22 4.54 10.05
CA VAL A 66 -8.67 3.37 10.75
C VAL A 66 -9.77 2.52 11.39
N ALA A 67 -10.82 3.14 11.92
CA ALA A 67 -11.97 2.43 12.47
C ALA A 67 -12.73 1.67 11.37
N ASP A 68 -12.91 2.28 10.19
CA ASP A 68 -13.57 1.66 9.04
C ASP A 68 -12.80 0.43 8.55
N ILE A 69 -11.46 0.50 8.48
CA ILE A 69 -10.62 -0.67 8.16
C ILE A 69 -10.83 -1.78 9.18
N ARG A 70 -10.82 -1.45 10.48
CA ARG A 70 -11.06 -2.46 11.54
C ARG A 70 -12.45 -3.07 11.45
N GLY A 71 -13.46 -2.25 11.16
CA GLY A 71 -14.83 -2.69 10.93
C GLY A 71 -14.93 -3.63 9.74
N PHE A 72 -14.25 -3.31 8.62
CA PHE A 72 -14.18 -4.19 7.45
C PHE A 72 -13.54 -5.55 7.78
N VAL A 73 -12.40 -5.55 8.49
CA VAL A 73 -11.72 -6.77 8.92
C VAL A 73 -12.66 -7.63 9.77
N ALA A 74 -13.30 -7.04 10.79
CA ALA A 74 -14.20 -7.75 11.68
C ALA A 74 -15.43 -8.31 10.94
N ALA A 75 -16.07 -7.49 10.10
CA ALA A 75 -17.26 -7.87 9.35
C ALA A 75 -17.00 -9.01 8.35
N ARG A 76 -15.76 -9.13 7.85
CA ARG A 76 -15.34 -10.18 6.92
C ARG A 76 -14.67 -11.37 7.60
N GLY A 77 -14.53 -11.36 8.93
CA GLY A 77 -13.84 -12.43 9.66
C GLY A 77 -12.36 -12.58 9.28
N LEU A 78 -11.72 -11.50 8.82
CA LEU A 78 -10.33 -11.51 8.40
C LEU A 78 -9.39 -11.41 9.61
N GLU A 79 -8.18 -11.96 9.48
CA GLU A 79 -7.14 -11.79 10.49
C GLU A 79 -6.41 -10.45 10.31
N LEU A 80 -6.23 -9.71 11.42
CA LEU A 80 -5.39 -8.52 11.48
C LEU A 80 -4.03 -8.84 12.11
N VAL A 81 -3.02 -9.04 11.27
CA VAL A 81 -1.66 -9.40 11.68
C VAL A 81 -0.84 -8.14 11.93
N SER A 82 -0.12 -8.06 13.06
CA SER A 82 0.87 -7.00 13.26
C SER A 82 2.25 -7.51 12.86
N PHE A 83 2.83 -6.94 11.81
CA PHE A 83 4.12 -7.39 11.31
C PHE A 83 5.25 -7.08 12.28
N GLY A 84 6.00 -8.12 12.66
CA GLY A 84 7.23 -8.02 13.43
C GLY A 84 8.48 -7.95 12.54
N LYS A 85 9.47 -8.77 12.88
CA LYS A 85 10.72 -8.94 12.10
C LYS A 85 10.63 -10.02 11.02
N GLU A 86 9.52 -10.75 10.98
CA GLU A 86 9.27 -11.79 9.99
C GLU A 86 9.18 -11.23 8.57
N ARG A 87 9.46 -12.08 7.58
CA ARG A 87 9.26 -11.72 6.18
C ARG A 87 7.77 -11.76 5.89
N LYS A 88 7.24 -10.63 5.43
CA LYS A 88 5.80 -10.50 5.11
C LYS A 88 5.34 -11.50 4.05
N ASP A 89 6.23 -11.87 3.12
CA ASP A 89 5.94 -12.85 2.08
C ASP A 89 5.70 -14.24 2.66
N ASP A 90 6.46 -14.65 3.67
CA ASP A 90 6.31 -15.97 4.31
C ASP A 90 4.95 -16.06 5.01
N VAL A 91 4.57 -15.02 5.76
CA VAL A 91 3.23 -14.89 6.36
C VAL A 91 2.16 -14.97 5.27
N ALA A 92 2.33 -14.25 4.16
CA ALA A 92 1.34 -14.26 3.09
C ALA A 92 1.18 -15.64 2.43
N GLN A 93 2.26 -16.41 2.30
CA GLN A 93 2.21 -17.79 1.79
C GLN A 93 1.44 -18.72 2.72
N GLU A 94 1.58 -18.57 4.04
CA GLU A 94 0.81 -19.38 4.99
C GLU A 94 -0.71 -19.14 4.88
N PHE A 95 -1.12 -17.89 4.67
CA PHE A 95 -2.53 -17.56 4.44
C PHE A 95 -3.02 -18.05 3.07
N LEU A 96 -2.20 -17.90 2.04
CA LEU A 96 -2.52 -18.37 0.69
C LEU A 96 -2.72 -19.89 0.65
N ALA A 97 -1.87 -20.66 1.33
CA ALA A 97 -1.96 -22.12 1.37
C ALA A 97 -3.26 -22.64 2.03
N ARG A 98 -3.88 -21.84 2.91
CA ARG A 98 -5.14 -22.15 3.60
C ARG A 98 -6.38 -21.61 2.88
N PHE A 99 -6.20 -20.79 1.85
CA PHE A 99 -7.30 -20.13 1.15
C PHE A 99 -7.90 -21.03 0.06
N SER A 100 -9.23 -21.15 0.04
CA SER A 100 -9.95 -22.05 -0.88
C SER A 100 -10.66 -21.32 -2.02
N GLY A 101 -10.71 -19.98 -1.99
CA GLY A 101 -11.33 -19.18 -3.03
C GLY A 101 -10.43 -18.94 -4.24
N ALA A 102 -11.03 -18.55 -5.37
CA ALA A 102 -10.29 -18.08 -6.54
C ALA A 102 -9.79 -16.63 -6.36
N GLU A 103 -10.54 -15.81 -5.62
CA GLU A 103 -10.25 -14.40 -5.38
C GLU A 103 -10.69 -13.97 -3.99
N GLY A 104 -9.99 -12.99 -3.42
CA GLY A 104 -10.40 -12.36 -2.17
C GLY A 104 -9.26 -11.79 -1.33
N VAL A 105 -9.63 -11.21 -0.19
CA VAL A 105 -8.66 -10.74 0.80
C VAL A 105 -8.26 -11.93 1.67
N LEU A 106 -6.96 -12.22 1.74
CA LEU A 106 -6.40 -13.31 2.53
C LEU A 106 -6.33 -12.90 4.01
N PHE A 107 -5.74 -11.74 4.28
CA PHE A 107 -5.61 -11.13 5.61
C PHE A 107 -5.24 -9.65 5.48
N VAL A 108 -5.29 -8.93 6.60
CA VAL A 108 -4.80 -7.56 6.68
C VAL A 108 -3.59 -7.51 7.60
N GLY A 109 -2.47 -7.00 7.11
CA GLY A 109 -1.27 -6.75 7.89
C GLY A 109 -1.16 -5.30 8.35
N ARG A 110 -0.55 -5.04 9.50
CA ARG A 110 -0.24 -3.71 10.02
C ARG A 110 1.26 -3.58 10.24
N ALA A 111 1.87 -2.55 9.66
CA ALA A 111 3.28 -2.20 9.89
C ALA A 111 3.45 -0.71 10.17
N GLN A 112 4.51 -0.34 10.89
CA GLN A 112 4.92 1.06 11.02
C GLN A 112 5.99 1.40 9.99
N GLU A 113 5.75 2.44 9.19
CA GLU A 113 6.69 2.92 8.18
C GLU A 113 6.83 4.43 8.22
N LYS A 114 8.01 4.91 7.82
CA LYS A 114 8.28 6.34 7.69
C LYS A 114 7.55 6.88 6.45
N ALA A 115 6.73 7.91 6.63
CA ALA A 115 5.97 8.55 5.56
C ALA A 115 6.04 10.08 5.63
N LEU A 116 5.75 10.73 4.51
CA LEU A 116 5.55 12.17 4.45
C LEU A 116 4.16 12.53 5.00
N VAL A 117 4.13 13.41 5.99
CA VAL A 117 2.92 13.87 6.68
C VAL A 117 2.80 15.39 6.64
N TRP A 118 1.61 15.89 6.97
CA TRP A 118 1.40 17.31 7.19
C TRP A 118 1.65 17.66 8.66
N ARG A 119 2.21 18.84 8.91
CA ARG A 119 2.33 19.45 10.24
C ARG A 119 1.80 20.87 10.18
N THR A 120 1.11 21.29 11.24
CA THR A 120 0.69 22.68 11.39
C THR A 120 1.78 23.44 12.13
N GLN A 121 2.24 24.54 11.56
CA GLN A 121 3.08 25.53 12.22
C GLN A 121 2.28 26.82 12.42
N ARG A 122 2.45 27.46 13.57
CA ARG A 122 1.97 28.83 13.78
C ARG A 122 2.96 29.79 13.12
N ARG A 123 2.47 30.65 12.22
CA ARG A 123 3.22 31.76 11.62
C ARG A 123 2.50 33.08 11.91
N TYR A 124 3.16 34.19 11.60
CA TYR A 124 2.63 35.54 11.84
C TYR A 124 2.65 36.34 10.54
N ASN A 125 1.59 37.10 10.28
CA ASN A 125 1.56 38.05 9.17
C ASN A 125 2.33 39.34 9.51
N GLN A 126 2.40 40.29 8.58
CA GLN A 126 3.09 41.56 8.79
C GLN A 126 2.48 42.40 9.93
N ALA A 127 1.18 42.23 10.22
CA ALA A 127 0.48 42.88 11.32
C ALA A 127 0.67 42.16 12.68
N GLY A 128 1.41 41.05 12.72
CA GLY A 128 1.65 40.28 13.94
C GLY A 128 0.52 39.31 14.31
N GLU A 129 -0.45 39.08 13.44
CA GLU A 129 -1.56 38.14 13.69
C GLU A 129 -1.14 36.70 13.38
N PRO A 130 -1.47 35.73 14.24
CA PRO A 130 -1.10 34.34 14.02
C PRO A 130 -1.98 33.67 12.97
N TYR A 131 -1.38 32.83 12.12
CA TYR A 131 -2.10 31.95 11.19
C TYR A 131 -1.50 30.54 11.15
N ALA A 132 -2.33 29.56 10.77
CA ALA A 132 -1.93 28.17 10.60
C ALA A 132 -1.27 27.97 9.24
N TRP A 133 -0.08 27.36 9.23
CA TRP A 133 0.67 27.05 8.02
C TRP A 133 0.97 25.55 7.94
N LEU A 134 0.56 24.91 6.85
CA LEU A 134 0.84 23.50 6.62
C LEU A 134 2.23 23.31 6.01
N VAL A 135 3.05 22.47 6.65
CA VAL A 135 4.36 22.07 6.15
C VAL A 135 4.44 20.56 6.00
N ARG A 136 5.32 20.10 5.10
CA ARG A 136 5.67 18.69 4.98
C ARG A 136 6.69 18.31 6.05
N SER A 137 6.52 17.14 6.63
CA SER A 137 7.44 16.53 7.59
C SER A 137 7.45 15.02 7.40
N THR A 138 8.29 14.29 8.12
CA THR A 138 8.27 12.83 8.15
C THR A 138 7.86 12.32 9.52
N ALA A 139 7.04 11.28 9.56
CA ALA A 139 6.70 10.57 10.79
C ALA A 139 6.59 9.07 10.53
N PHE A 140 6.79 8.27 11.58
CA PHE A 140 6.38 6.86 11.54
C PHE A 140 4.88 6.79 11.74
N ILE A 141 4.19 6.20 10.77
CA ILE A 141 2.75 6.00 10.79
C ILE A 141 2.45 4.51 10.56
N ASN A 142 1.23 4.10 10.86
CA ASN A 142 0.79 2.78 10.48
C ASN A 142 0.48 2.74 8.98
N TYR A 143 0.78 1.60 8.37
CA TYR A 143 0.25 1.18 7.09
C TYR A 143 -0.57 -0.10 7.31
N PHE A 144 -1.73 -0.17 6.67
CA PHE A 144 -2.50 -1.40 6.55
C PHE A 144 -2.27 -2.01 5.17
N TYR A 145 -1.80 -3.24 5.14
CA TYR A 145 -1.55 -4.05 3.96
C TYR A 145 -2.70 -5.02 3.78
N PHE A 146 -3.46 -4.90 2.71
CA PHE A 146 -4.43 -5.90 2.31
C PHE A 146 -3.71 -6.85 1.37
N TYR A 147 -3.45 -8.08 1.84
CA TYR A 147 -2.93 -9.15 1.02
C TYR A 147 -4.10 -9.88 0.40
N CYS A 148 -4.10 -10.01 -0.92
CA CYS A 148 -5.21 -10.50 -1.69
C CYS A 148 -4.75 -11.56 -2.69
N LEU A 149 -5.71 -12.36 -3.13
CA LEU A 149 -5.59 -13.25 -4.28
C LEU A 149 -6.53 -12.75 -5.38
N ASP A 150 -6.03 -12.73 -6.60
CA ASP A 150 -6.77 -12.46 -7.84
C ASP A 150 -6.64 -13.66 -8.78
N GLU A 151 -7.66 -13.92 -9.58
CA GLU A 151 -7.71 -15.10 -10.45
C GLU A 151 -6.71 -15.00 -11.61
N ASP A 152 -6.45 -13.78 -12.10
CA ASP A 152 -5.56 -13.50 -13.22
C ASP A 152 -4.15 -13.15 -12.76
N PHE A 153 -4.04 -12.34 -11.71
CA PHE A 153 -2.75 -11.79 -11.25
C PHE A 153 -2.09 -12.62 -10.15
N GLY A 154 -2.83 -13.54 -9.53
CA GLY A 154 -2.33 -14.28 -8.37
C GLY A 154 -2.20 -13.39 -7.13
N PRO A 155 -1.30 -13.74 -6.19
CA PRO A 155 -1.13 -12.98 -4.95
C PRO A 155 -0.62 -11.55 -5.20
N PHE A 156 -1.28 -10.58 -4.59
CA PHE A 156 -0.90 -9.18 -4.64
C PHE A 156 -1.17 -8.50 -3.29
N PHE A 157 -0.69 -7.26 -3.12
CA PHE A 157 -1.11 -6.46 -1.98
C PHE A 157 -1.37 -5.01 -2.34
N ILE A 158 -2.32 -4.39 -1.63
CA ILE A 158 -2.48 -2.94 -1.59
C ILE A 158 -2.24 -2.44 -0.16
N LYS A 159 -1.34 -1.48 0.00
CA LYS A 159 -1.06 -0.87 1.29
C LYS A 159 -1.59 0.55 1.38
N PHE A 160 -2.29 0.89 2.45
CA PHE A 160 -2.81 2.23 2.75
C PHE A 160 -2.03 2.88 3.88
N SER A 161 -1.62 4.13 3.69
CA SER A 161 -1.20 5.02 4.77
C SER A 161 -2.39 5.29 5.69
N THR A 162 -2.22 5.14 7.01
CA THR A 162 -3.28 5.55 7.94
C THR A 162 -3.43 7.07 8.04
N TYR A 163 -2.40 7.82 7.66
CA TYR A 163 -2.41 9.27 7.76
C TYR A 163 -3.05 9.91 6.52
N PHE A 164 -3.86 10.95 6.73
CA PHE A 164 -4.42 11.78 5.66
C PHE A 164 -3.34 12.26 4.67
N PRO A 165 -3.48 12.09 3.35
CA PRO A 165 -4.71 11.80 2.62
C PRO A 165 -4.86 10.32 2.20
N TYR A 166 -4.39 9.39 3.03
CA TYR A 166 -4.59 7.95 2.85
C TYR A 166 -4.06 7.40 1.52
N THR A 167 -2.88 7.87 1.12
CA THR A 167 -2.23 7.35 -0.10
C THR A 167 -2.04 5.85 0.00
N ALA A 168 -2.13 5.18 -1.15
CA ALA A 168 -1.95 3.74 -1.22
C ALA A 168 -0.93 3.35 -2.28
N LYS A 169 -0.42 2.13 -2.17
CA LYS A 169 0.42 1.52 -3.19
C LYS A 169 -0.04 0.08 -3.41
N LEU A 170 -0.41 -0.23 -4.63
CA LEU A 170 -0.67 -1.58 -5.11
C LEU A 170 0.65 -2.16 -5.63
N CYS A 171 0.92 -3.42 -5.29
CA CYS A 171 2.03 -4.20 -5.81
C CYS A 171 1.48 -5.47 -6.45
N ILE A 172 1.74 -5.64 -7.74
CA ILE A 172 1.43 -6.85 -8.51
C ILE A 172 2.74 -7.55 -8.84
N ASN A 173 2.77 -8.88 -8.71
CA ASN A 173 3.91 -9.72 -9.07
C ASN A 173 3.66 -10.32 -10.46
N GLY A 174 4.44 -9.91 -11.46
CA GLY A 174 4.21 -10.40 -12.82
C GLY A 174 4.64 -11.85 -13.00
N ASN A 175 5.51 -12.39 -12.15
CA ASN A 175 5.80 -13.82 -12.13
C ASN A 175 4.56 -14.63 -11.70
N GLU A 176 3.78 -14.14 -10.74
CA GLU A 176 2.54 -14.82 -10.31
C GLU A 176 1.46 -14.73 -11.38
N TRP A 177 1.33 -13.57 -12.04
CA TRP A 177 0.47 -13.43 -13.21
C TRP A 177 0.88 -14.41 -14.33
N ALA A 178 2.17 -14.48 -14.67
CA ALA A 178 2.67 -15.38 -15.71
C ALA A 178 2.36 -16.86 -15.42
N LYS A 179 2.53 -17.29 -14.16
CA LYS A 179 2.12 -18.64 -13.72
C LYS A 179 0.61 -18.87 -13.90
N ARG A 180 -0.22 -17.88 -13.56
CA ARG A 180 -1.68 -17.97 -13.75
C ARG A 180 -2.05 -18.08 -15.22
N GLN A 181 -1.45 -17.26 -16.09
CA GLN A 181 -1.73 -17.30 -17.52
C GLN A 181 -1.27 -18.61 -18.15
N ALA A 182 -0.09 -19.13 -17.77
CA ALA A 182 0.38 -20.43 -18.22
C ALA A 182 -0.58 -21.55 -17.79
N ALA A 183 -0.98 -21.58 -16.52
CA ALA A 183 -1.94 -22.58 -16.04
C ALA A 183 -3.31 -22.52 -16.75
N LYS A 184 -3.75 -21.32 -17.16
CA LYS A 184 -4.99 -21.14 -17.96
C LYS A 184 -4.83 -21.60 -19.41
N ALA A 185 -3.62 -21.52 -19.97
CA ALA A 185 -3.34 -21.92 -21.34
C ALA A 185 -3.16 -23.45 -21.50
N GLY A 186 -2.88 -24.17 -20.41
CA GLY A 186 -2.60 -25.61 -20.40
C GLY A 186 -1.12 -25.93 -20.57
#